data_AF-A0A964W279-F1
#
_entry.id   AF-A0A964W279-F1
#
_cell.length_a   1.000
_cell.length_b   1.000
_cell.length_c   1.000
_cell.angle_alpha   90.00
_cell.angle_beta   90.00
_cell.angle_gamma   90.00
#
_symmetry.space_group_name_H-M   'P 1'
#
loop_
_entity.id
_entity.type
_entity.pdbx_description
1 polymer ?
#
loop_
_entity_poly.entity_id
_entity_poly.type
_entity_poly.pdbx_seq_one_letter_code
_entity_poly.pdbx_strand_id
1 'polypeptide(L)'
;MSKLILKEFINSKINTELKRISFQLYQSKYGKYDISRESPTKIFYKIIKEDSLEFLINTLPYITSETTRNRIFIESNDDIRICDRMQIFSSIDLEEYRRLLNVNLNDYGIDIKGEEELVKSNSYEFNIKLDINDYSEFGSKVNLVGMFEGDCSNIIWIDQEWDFISILDVDGIRNDIDVPSWCEYLIDGCLDIYRKNNKMAFFNLFAALDNLINVIHEGIFEYYLNMCIRCGIQEVFKEKIRCFSNKTKNLNLKLTDVMKELKLDIKDFETLKSWKKYSEVRDKIAHGGTYEDKHDINEVAYTIIMLIYSLILQKNVEKTEWEDILEF
;
A
#
# COMPACT_ATOMS: atom_id res chain seq x y z
N MET A 1 -27.62 -7.57 -19.93
CA MET A 1 -26.46 -8.17 -20.60
C MET A 1 -25.29 -7.18 -20.75
N SER A 2 -25.49 -5.94 -21.22
CA SER A 2 -24.39 -4.96 -21.41
C SER A 2 -23.66 -4.48 -20.14
N LYS A 3 -24.33 -4.42 -18.98
CA LYS A 3 -23.74 -3.90 -17.72
C LYS A 3 -22.64 -4.80 -17.17
N LEU A 4 -22.86 -6.12 -17.19
CA LEU A 4 -21.90 -7.10 -16.65
C LEU A 4 -20.61 -7.08 -17.48
N ILE A 5 -20.75 -6.98 -18.81
CA ILE A 5 -19.62 -6.97 -19.75
C ILE A 5 -18.78 -5.69 -19.60
N LEU A 6 -19.42 -4.52 -19.44
CA LEU A 6 -18.67 -3.28 -19.16
C LEU A 6 -17.92 -3.38 -17.83
N LYS A 7 -18.56 -3.95 -16.80
CA LYS A 7 -17.94 -4.13 -15.48
C LYS A 7 -16.71 -5.05 -15.57
N GLU A 8 -16.84 -6.20 -16.22
CA GLU A 8 -15.72 -7.14 -16.44
C GLU A 8 -14.60 -6.49 -17.27
N PHE A 9 -14.95 -5.71 -18.31
CA PHE A 9 -13.96 -5.00 -19.12
C PHE A 9 -13.19 -3.96 -18.32
N ILE A 10 -13.88 -3.12 -17.54
CA ILE A 10 -13.23 -2.13 -16.66
C ILE A 10 -12.36 -2.85 -15.63
N ASN A 11 -12.86 -3.90 -14.98
CA ASN A 11 -12.09 -4.66 -14.01
C ASN A 11 -10.83 -5.28 -14.62
N SER A 12 -10.89 -5.74 -15.87
CA SER A 12 -9.70 -6.22 -16.59
C SER A 12 -8.67 -5.12 -16.86
N LYS A 13 -9.11 -3.85 -16.98
CA LYS A 13 -8.23 -2.70 -17.20
C LYS A 13 -7.59 -2.17 -15.92
N ILE A 14 -8.32 -2.19 -14.81
CA ILE A 14 -7.78 -1.81 -13.50
C ILE A 14 -7.01 -3.00 -12.87
N ASN A 15 -7.22 -4.21 -13.40
CA ASN A 15 -6.55 -5.46 -13.03
C ASN A 15 -6.60 -5.77 -11.53
N THR A 16 -7.73 -5.55 -10.87
CA THR A 16 -7.79 -5.61 -9.40
C THR A 16 -8.81 -6.63 -8.90
N GLU A 17 -8.30 -7.69 -8.26
CA GLU A 17 -9.05 -8.45 -7.26
C GLU A 17 -8.64 -7.91 -5.89
N LEU A 18 -9.48 -7.06 -5.30
CA LEU A 18 -9.22 -6.54 -3.96
C LEU A 18 -9.22 -7.69 -2.94
N LYS A 19 -8.22 -7.68 -2.05
CA LYS A 19 -8.18 -8.60 -0.92
C LYS A 19 -9.28 -8.20 0.07
N ARG A 20 -9.94 -9.22 0.62
CA ARG A 20 -10.86 -9.03 1.73
C ARG A 20 -10.08 -9.05 3.03
N ILE A 21 -10.46 -8.17 3.94
CA ILE A 21 -9.89 -8.11 5.29
C ILE A 21 -10.85 -8.87 6.21
N SER A 22 -10.35 -9.94 6.83
CA SER A 22 -11.14 -10.60 7.88
C SER A 22 -11.29 -9.66 9.06
N PHE A 23 -12.51 -9.54 9.55
CA PHE A 23 -12.78 -8.62 10.64
C PHE A 23 -12.12 -9.03 11.96
N GLN A 24 -11.87 -10.32 12.17
CA GLN A 24 -11.10 -10.81 13.31
C GLN A 24 -9.63 -10.39 13.26
N LEU A 25 -9.00 -10.47 12.08
CA LEU A 25 -7.64 -9.95 11.88
C LEU A 25 -7.62 -8.44 12.13
N TYR A 26 -8.64 -7.75 11.61
CA TYR A 26 -8.81 -6.33 11.83
C TYR A 26 -8.98 -5.98 13.32
N GLN A 27 -9.82 -6.69 14.07
CA GLN A 27 -9.96 -6.53 15.53
C GLN A 27 -8.68 -6.84 16.29
N SER A 28 -7.93 -7.88 15.92
CA SER A 28 -6.68 -8.22 16.61
C SER A 28 -5.64 -7.10 16.49
N LYS A 29 -5.58 -6.43 15.32
CA LYS A 29 -4.67 -5.31 15.05
C LYS A 29 -5.18 -4.00 15.66
N TYR A 30 -6.49 -3.76 15.65
CA TYR A 30 -7.13 -2.53 16.12
C TYR A 30 -8.12 -2.77 17.28
N GLY A 31 -7.73 -3.60 18.27
CA GLY A 31 -8.56 -4.11 19.37
C GLY A 31 -9.12 -3.06 20.35
N LYS A 32 -9.12 -1.79 19.95
CA LYS A 32 -9.66 -0.63 20.66
C LYS A 32 -11.07 -0.24 20.19
N TYR A 33 -11.58 -0.78 19.09
CA TYR A 33 -12.89 -0.40 18.56
C TYR A 33 -14.01 -1.37 19.00
N ASP A 34 -15.00 -0.84 19.72
CA ASP A 34 -16.20 -1.59 20.13
C ASP A 34 -17.26 -1.52 19.03
N ILE A 35 -17.43 -2.64 18.36
CA ILE A 35 -18.21 -2.78 17.13
C ILE A 35 -19.69 -2.96 17.44
N SER A 36 -20.01 -3.39 18.66
CA SER A 36 -21.39 -3.42 19.14
C SER A 36 -21.99 -2.01 19.26
N ARG A 37 -21.15 -0.96 19.18
CA ARG A 37 -21.53 0.44 19.40
C ARG A 37 -21.20 1.39 18.25
N GLU A 38 -20.38 1.00 17.29
CA GLU A 38 -19.94 1.88 16.19
C GLU A 38 -20.22 1.27 14.81
N SER A 39 -20.69 2.10 13.88
CA SER A 39 -20.91 1.65 12.50
C SER A 39 -19.58 1.36 11.81
N PRO A 40 -19.53 0.39 10.87
CA PRO A 40 -18.36 0.08 10.06
C PRO A 40 -17.69 1.31 9.44
N THR A 41 -18.47 2.28 8.95
CA THR A 41 -17.95 3.53 8.36
C THR A 41 -17.15 4.36 9.37
N LYS A 42 -17.60 4.42 10.65
CA LYS A 42 -16.84 5.11 11.71
C LYS A 42 -15.57 4.37 12.06
N ILE A 43 -15.62 3.04 12.14
CA ILE A 43 -14.44 2.20 12.36
C ILE A 43 -13.44 2.44 11.23
N PHE A 44 -13.90 2.36 9.98
CA PHE A 44 -13.07 2.62 8.81
C PHE A 44 -12.45 4.02 8.79
N TYR A 45 -13.22 5.06 9.14
CA TYR A 45 -12.66 6.40 9.29
C TYR A 45 -11.52 6.43 10.31
N LYS A 46 -11.67 5.74 11.44
CA LYS A 46 -10.59 5.66 12.45
C LYS A 46 -9.39 4.88 11.94
N ILE A 47 -9.58 3.81 11.15
CA ILE A 47 -8.47 3.09 10.48
C ILE A 47 -7.65 4.04 9.65
N ILE A 48 -8.27 4.69 8.67
CA ILE A 48 -7.52 5.52 7.73
C ILE A 48 -6.83 6.66 8.45
N LYS A 49 -7.43 7.13 9.55
CA LYS A 49 -6.86 8.17 10.39
C LYS A 49 -5.68 7.72 11.25
N GLU A 50 -5.70 6.48 11.74
CA GLU A 50 -4.63 5.95 12.58
C GLU A 50 -3.51 5.30 11.76
N ASP A 51 -3.86 4.55 10.72
CA ASP A 51 -2.93 3.78 9.91
C ASP A 51 -3.48 3.43 8.51
N SER A 52 -3.44 4.42 7.62
CA SER A 52 -3.87 4.23 6.22
C SER A 52 -2.99 3.26 5.42
N LEU A 53 -1.70 3.14 5.75
CA LEU A 53 -0.77 2.27 5.04
C LEU A 53 -1.10 0.80 5.33
N GLU A 54 -1.32 0.46 6.61
CA GLU A 54 -1.72 -0.88 7.02
C GLU A 54 -3.02 -1.30 6.33
N PHE A 55 -4.01 -0.39 6.21
CA PHE A 55 -5.21 -0.69 5.43
C PHE A 55 -4.89 -1.08 3.99
N LEU A 56 -3.98 -0.36 3.32
CA LEU A 56 -3.58 -0.68 1.95
C LEU A 56 -2.86 -2.03 1.84
N ILE A 57 -1.95 -2.35 2.77
CA ILE A 57 -1.24 -3.64 2.82
C ILE A 57 -2.24 -4.81 2.82
N ASN A 58 -3.33 -4.68 3.58
CA ASN A 58 -4.32 -5.74 3.73
C ASN A 58 -5.38 -5.78 2.62
N THR A 59 -5.51 -4.74 1.78
CA THR A 59 -6.57 -4.65 0.75
C THR A 59 -6.06 -4.70 -0.69
N LEU A 60 -4.86 -4.18 -0.95
CA LEU A 60 -4.33 -4.12 -2.31
C LEU A 60 -3.70 -5.48 -2.69
N PRO A 61 -4.05 -6.04 -3.86
CA PRO A 61 -3.52 -7.32 -4.31
C PRO A 61 -2.02 -7.26 -4.66
N TYR A 62 -1.52 -6.06 -4.93
CA TYR A 62 -0.16 -5.82 -5.40
C TYR A 62 0.90 -5.82 -4.30
N ILE A 63 0.46 -5.75 -3.04
CA ILE A 63 1.34 -5.82 -1.88
C ILE A 63 1.43 -7.29 -1.47
N THR A 64 2.63 -7.83 -1.40
CA THR A 64 2.87 -9.21 -0.96
C THR A 64 3.39 -9.19 0.46
N SER A 65 2.89 -10.13 1.28
CA SER A 65 3.38 -10.40 2.64
C SER A 65 4.09 -11.73 2.60
N GLU A 66 5.41 -11.74 2.73
CA GLU A 66 6.23 -12.96 2.62
C GLU A 66 7.27 -13.01 3.73
N THR A 67 7.58 -14.23 4.19
CA THR A 67 8.69 -14.47 5.11
C THR A 67 9.93 -14.82 4.28
N THR A 68 10.99 -14.03 4.41
CA THR A 68 12.26 -14.22 3.70
C THR A 68 13.35 -14.68 4.67
N ARG A 69 14.17 -15.63 4.23
CA ARG A 69 15.33 -16.15 4.98
C ARG A 69 16.59 -15.61 4.33
N ASN A 70 17.30 -14.74 5.03
CA ASN A 70 18.43 -13.99 4.49
C ASN A 70 19.71 -14.31 5.25
N ARG A 71 20.79 -14.58 4.51
CA ARG A 71 22.13 -14.64 5.09
C ARG A 71 22.59 -13.23 5.42
N ILE A 72 23.18 -13.07 6.60
CA ILE A 72 23.72 -11.82 7.10
C ILE A 72 25.24 -11.91 7.19
N PHE A 73 25.90 -10.84 6.76
CA PHE A 73 27.30 -10.58 7.08
C PHE A 73 27.36 -9.58 8.24
N ILE A 74 28.12 -9.93 9.28
CA ILE A 74 28.24 -9.10 10.48
C ILE A 74 29.47 -8.21 10.35
N GLU A 75 29.25 -6.91 10.41
CA GLU A 75 30.30 -5.91 10.50
C GLU A 75 30.39 -5.35 11.93
N SER A 76 31.60 -5.03 12.38
CA SER A 76 31.80 -4.27 13.62
C SER A 76 32.94 -3.28 13.49
N ASN A 77 32.80 -2.16 14.20
CA ASN A 77 33.82 -1.12 14.32
C ASN A 77 34.66 -1.27 15.61
N ASP A 78 34.30 -2.19 16.51
CA ASP A 78 35.03 -2.42 17.75
C ASP A 78 36.26 -3.32 17.48
N ASP A 79 37.35 -3.15 18.26
CA ASP A 79 38.48 -4.09 18.17
C ASP A 79 38.05 -5.43 18.78
N ILE A 80 37.74 -6.38 17.88
CA ILE A 80 37.27 -7.74 18.17
C ILE A 80 38.15 -8.44 19.22
N ARG A 81 39.42 -8.04 19.39
CA ARG A 81 40.39 -8.70 20.27
C ARG A 81 40.28 -8.34 21.76
N ILE A 82 39.44 -7.37 22.15
CA ILE A 82 39.52 -6.73 23.48
C ILE A 82 38.19 -6.76 24.25
N CYS A 83 37.06 -7.05 23.60
CA CYS A 83 35.75 -6.82 24.21
C CYS A 83 34.85 -8.07 24.18
N ASP A 84 34.33 -8.43 25.35
CA ASP A 84 33.28 -9.45 25.55
C ASP A 84 31.90 -8.97 25.08
N ARG A 85 31.81 -7.72 24.61
CA ARG A 85 30.62 -7.09 24.04
C ARG A 85 30.99 -6.23 22.85
N MET A 86 30.27 -6.40 21.75
CA MET A 86 30.59 -5.77 20.49
C MET A 86 29.32 -5.32 19.76
N GLN A 87 29.30 -4.07 19.31
CA GLN A 87 28.23 -3.61 18.45
C GLN A 87 28.37 -4.24 17.07
N ILE A 88 27.26 -4.79 16.56
CA ILE A 88 27.20 -5.43 15.25
C ILE A 88 26.25 -4.69 14.32
N PHE A 89 26.63 -4.64 13.06
CA PHE A 89 25.88 -4.04 11.98
C PHE A 89 25.75 -5.02 10.84
N SER A 90 24.65 -4.96 10.12
CA SER A 90 24.44 -5.71 8.91
C SER A 90 23.57 -4.93 7.96
N SER A 91 23.72 -5.23 6.67
CA SER A 91 22.72 -4.86 5.70
C SER A 91 22.32 -6.04 4.83
N ILE A 92 21.00 -6.15 4.62
CA ILE A 92 20.36 -7.12 3.76
C ILE A 92 19.80 -6.37 2.55
N ASP A 93 20.05 -6.89 1.36
CA ASP A 93 19.46 -6.41 0.12
C ASP A 93 18.38 -7.39 -0.34
N LEU A 94 17.12 -6.98 -0.24
CA LEU A 94 15.94 -7.73 -0.68
C LEU A 94 15.65 -7.42 -2.16
N GLU A 95 16.59 -7.81 -3.05
CA GLU A 95 16.60 -7.44 -4.47
C GLU A 95 15.33 -7.82 -5.24
N GLU A 96 14.49 -8.71 -4.69
CA GLU A 96 13.20 -9.09 -5.26
C GLU A 96 12.09 -8.03 -5.06
N TYR A 97 12.33 -7.01 -4.22
CA TYR A 97 11.40 -5.92 -3.96
C TYR A 97 11.86 -4.60 -4.60
N ARG A 98 10.92 -3.86 -5.19
CA ARG A 98 11.14 -2.44 -5.54
C ARG A 98 10.71 -1.47 -4.45
N ARG A 99 9.80 -1.91 -3.57
CA ARG A 99 9.31 -1.10 -2.45
C ARG A 99 9.10 -1.98 -1.24
N LEU A 100 9.63 -1.52 -0.11
CA LEU A 100 9.40 -2.09 1.21
C LEU A 100 8.40 -1.19 1.95
N LEU A 101 7.31 -1.76 2.46
CA LEU A 101 6.27 -1.01 3.17
C LEU A 101 6.29 -1.28 4.66
N ASN A 102 6.64 -2.52 5.03
CA ASN A 102 6.83 -2.95 6.41
C ASN A 102 7.85 -4.08 6.41
N VAL A 103 8.76 -4.06 7.38
CA VAL A 103 9.75 -5.13 7.57
C VAL A 103 9.83 -5.42 9.06
N ASN A 104 9.62 -6.67 9.44
CA ASN A 104 9.73 -7.13 10.82
C ASN A 104 10.78 -8.23 10.92
N LEU A 105 11.66 -8.12 11.91
CA LEU A 105 12.62 -9.18 12.22
C LEU A 105 11.93 -10.21 13.11
N ASN A 106 11.55 -11.33 12.50
CA ASN A 106 10.88 -12.41 13.22
C ASN A 106 11.86 -13.25 14.02
N ASP A 107 12.95 -13.62 13.37
CA ASP A 107 13.95 -14.50 13.95
C ASP A 107 15.34 -14.21 13.41
N TYR A 108 16.36 -14.63 14.14
CA TYR A 108 17.74 -14.55 13.72
C TYR A 108 18.58 -15.52 14.53
N GLY A 109 19.75 -15.89 14.02
CA GLY A 109 20.67 -16.78 14.70
C GLY A 109 21.59 -17.48 13.72
N ILE A 110 22.25 -18.53 14.19
CA ILE A 110 23.13 -19.35 13.37
C ILE A 110 22.35 -20.56 12.85
N ASP A 111 22.49 -20.83 11.55
CA ASP A 111 21.98 -22.04 10.92
C ASP A 111 22.95 -23.20 11.13
N ILE A 112 22.56 -24.16 11.97
CA ILE A 112 23.34 -25.37 12.24
C ILE A 112 22.65 -26.56 11.57
N LYS A 113 23.36 -27.23 10.65
CA LYS A 113 22.85 -28.40 9.94
C LYS A 113 22.38 -29.48 10.93
N GLY A 114 21.08 -29.78 10.89
CA GLY A 114 20.45 -30.81 11.71
C GLY A 114 19.60 -30.27 12.87
N GLU A 115 19.56 -28.95 13.07
CA GLU A 115 18.61 -28.29 13.98
C GLU A 115 17.45 -27.64 13.22
N GLU A 116 16.25 -27.65 13.80
CA GLU A 116 15.04 -27.06 13.20
C GLU A 116 14.92 -25.56 13.48
N GLU A 117 15.49 -25.07 14.60
CA GLU A 117 15.42 -23.67 15.03
C GLU A 117 16.77 -22.95 14.88
N LEU A 118 16.74 -21.63 14.71
CA LEU A 118 17.96 -20.81 14.68
C LEU A 118 18.56 -20.69 16.08
N VAL A 119 19.85 -20.97 16.19
CA VAL A 119 20.55 -20.90 17.48
C VAL A 119 20.96 -19.46 17.75
N LYS A 120 20.24 -18.81 18.70
CA LYS A 120 20.52 -17.44 19.20
C LYS A 120 21.58 -17.40 20.28
N SER A 121 21.65 -18.47 21.06
CA SER A 121 22.68 -18.74 22.04
C SER A 121 23.01 -20.21 21.94
N ASN A 122 24.26 -20.53 21.62
CA ASN A 122 24.70 -21.88 21.85
C ASN A 122 24.93 -22.05 23.35
N SER A 123 24.79 -23.26 23.87
CA SER A 123 25.10 -23.59 25.28
C SER A 123 26.58 -23.37 25.68
N TYR A 124 27.35 -22.70 24.82
CA TYR A 124 28.79 -22.53 24.82
C TYR A 124 29.18 -21.06 24.48
N GLU A 125 28.91 -20.11 25.39
CA GLU A 125 29.70 -18.85 25.54
C GLU A 125 29.39 -17.61 24.67
N PHE A 126 28.21 -17.50 24.03
CA PHE A 126 27.80 -16.21 23.42
C PHE A 126 26.27 -15.96 23.37
N ASN A 127 25.91 -14.71 23.11
CA ASN A 127 24.56 -14.18 23.01
C ASN A 127 24.51 -13.10 21.93
N ILE A 128 23.50 -13.15 21.06
CA ILE A 128 23.29 -12.13 20.01
C ILE A 128 21.94 -11.47 20.23
N LYS A 129 21.92 -10.14 20.12
CA LYS A 129 20.71 -9.34 20.03
C LYS A 129 20.74 -8.55 18.74
N LEU A 130 19.70 -8.64 17.95
CA LEU A 130 19.58 -7.95 16.67
C LEU A 130 18.21 -7.31 16.56
N ASP A 131 18.16 -6.13 15.95
CA ASP A 131 16.94 -5.40 15.64
C ASP A 131 17.09 -4.68 14.30
N ILE A 132 15.96 -4.29 13.70
CA ILE A 132 15.95 -3.43 12.52
C ILE A 132 16.24 -2.00 12.95
N ASN A 133 17.29 -1.42 12.39
CA ASN A 133 17.59 0.00 12.60
C ASN A 133 16.70 0.87 11.70
N ASP A 134 16.71 0.56 10.40
CA ASP A 134 15.95 1.24 9.35
C ASP A 134 15.92 0.38 8.07
N TYR A 135 15.05 0.76 7.14
CA TYR A 135 15.03 0.22 5.78
C TYR A 135 14.62 1.32 4.81
N SER A 136 15.06 1.19 3.56
CA SER A 136 14.69 2.14 2.50
C SER A 136 13.38 1.72 1.86
N GLU A 137 12.31 2.48 2.05
CA GLU A 137 11.00 2.14 1.46
C GLU A 137 10.99 2.26 -0.08
N PHE A 138 11.88 3.09 -0.63
CA PHE A 138 12.13 3.22 -2.07
C PHE A 138 13.29 2.36 -2.59
N GLY A 139 13.79 1.46 -1.74
CA GLY A 139 14.86 0.54 -2.07
C GLY A 139 14.56 -0.85 -1.53
N SER A 140 15.52 -1.74 -1.66
CA SER A 140 15.47 -3.12 -1.19
C SER A 140 16.30 -3.33 0.09
N LYS A 141 16.95 -2.27 0.58
CA LYS A 141 17.95 -2.36 1.64
C LYS A 141 17.33 -2.25 3.03
N VAL A 142 17.62 -3.23 3.87
CA VAL A 142 17.31 -3.27 5.31
C VAL A 142 18.62 -3.21 6.07
N ASN A 143 18.72 -2.34 7.08
CA ASN A 143 19.88 -2.28 7.96
C ASN A 143 19.50 -2.81 9.33
N LEU A 144 20.33 -3.71 9.83
CA LEU A 144 20.19 -4.32 11.14
C LEU A 144 21.29 -3.81 12.06
N VAL A 145 20.92 -3.58 13.32
CA VAL A 145 21.85 -3.18 14.37
C VAL A 145 21.66 -4.08 15.59
N GLY A 146 22.75 -4.38 16.26
CA GLY A 146 22.70 -5.32 17.36
C GLY A 146 23.89 -5.27 18.29
N MET A 147 23.92 -6.23 19.19
CA MET A 147 24.99 -6.48 20.14
C MET A 147 25.31 -7.97 20.14
N PHE A 148 26.59 -8.28 20.02
CA PHE A 148 27.13 -9.59 20.36
C PHE A 148 27.72 -9.52 21.77
N GLU A 149 27.46 -10.51 22.61
CA GLU A 149 28.09 -10.68 23.93
C GLU A 149 28.66 -12.10 24.02
N GLY A 150 29.97 -12.28 24.25
CA GLY A 150 30.59 -13.61 24.30
C GLY A 150 32.10 -13.57 24.18
N ASP A 151 32.75 -14.74 24.14
CA ASP A 151 34.19 -14.81 23.86
C ASP A 151 34.49 -14.27 22.46
N CYS A 152 35.44 -13.33 22.38
CA CYS A 152 35.98 -12.71 21.17
C CYS A 152 36.37 -13.75 20.10
N SER A 153 36.82 -14.94 20.54
CA SER A 153 37.16 -16.03 19.63
C SER A 153 35.96 -16.48 18.78
N ASN A 154 34.74 -16.50 19.34
CA ASN A 154 33.50 -16.94 18.68
C ASN A 154 33.02 -15.98 17.58
N ILE A 155 33.32 -14.68 17.66
CA ILE A 155 32.99 -13.70 16.59
C ILE A 155 33.66 -14.07 15.27
N ILE A 156 34.93 -14.50 15.32
CA ILE A 156 35.69 -14.85 14.11
C ILE A 156 35.05 -16.05 13.40
N TRP A 157 34.52 -17.01 14.16
CA TRP A 157 33.78 -18.15 13.62
C TRP A 157 32.41 -17.75 13.06
N ILE A 158 31.73 -16.78 13.67
CA ILE A 158 30.45 -16.25 13.17
C ILE A 158 30.61 -15.61 11.79
N ASP A 159 31.68 -14.86 11.55
CA ASP A 159 31.89 -14.18 10.28
C ASP A 159 32.42 -15.12 9.17
N GLN A 160 33.24 -16.13 9.53
CA GLN A 160 33.96 -16.94 8.54
C GLN A 160 33.41 -18.36 8.33
N GLU A 161 32.77 -18.96 9.33
CA GLU A 161 32.39 -20.38 9.27
C GLU A 161 30.90 -20.64 9.53
N TRP A 162 30.21 -19.76 10.25
CA TRP A 162 28.80 -19.96 10.59
C TRP A 162 27.88 -19.16 9.67
N ASP A 163 26.81 -19.80 9.21
CA ASP A 163 25.79 -19.13 8.41
C ASP A 163 24.86 -18.36 9.36
N PHE A 164 25.16 -17.08 9.61
CA PHE A 164 24.26 -16.21 10.34
C PHE A 164 23.07 -15.82 9.45
N ILE A 165 21.87 -16.10 9.93
CA ILE A 165 20.61 -15.95 9.20
C ILE A 165 19.68 -15.01 9.96
N SER A 166 18.94 -14.18 9.22
CA SER A 166 17.70 -13.56 9.69
C SER A 166 16.50 -14.10 8.93
N ILE A 167 15.38 -14.16 9.63
CA ILE A 167 14.06 -14.39 9.08
C ILE A 167 13.29 -13.09 9.20
N LEU A 168 12.94 -12.49 8.07
CA LEU A 168 12.21 -11.23 7.99
C LEU A 168 10.80 -11.49 7.45
N ASP A 169 9.79 -10.90 8.08
CA ASP A 169 8.48 -10.72 7.44
C ASP A 169 8.47 -9.39 6.70
N VAL A 170 8.17 -9.45 5.40
CA VAL A 170 8.25 -8.32 4.50
C VAL A 170 6.89 -8.11 3.85
N ASP A 171 6.31 -6.92 4.08
CA ASP A 171 5.23 -6.39 3.27
C ASP A 171 5.82 -5.44 2.23
N GLY A 172 5.62 -5.72 0.95
CA GLY A 172 6.24 -4.93 -0.11
C GLY A 172 5.65 -5.16 -1.49
N ILE A 173 6.19 -4.42 -2.48
CA ILE A 173 5.88 -4.62 -3.90
C ILE A 173 7.07 -5.29 -4.56
N ARG A 174 6.86 -6.51 -5.05
CA ARG A 174 7.87 -7.28 -5.78
C ARG A 174 8.16 -6.71 -7.17
N ASN A 175 9.36 -6.97 -7.67
CA ASN A 175 9.84 -6.53 -8.98
C ASN A 175 9.11 -7.20 -10.15
N ASP A 176 8.58 -8.40 -9.95
CA ASP A 176 7.86 -9.19 -10.95
C ASP A 176 6.38 -8.81 -11.11
N ILE A 177 5.86 -7.90 -10.27
CA ILE A 177 4.46 -7.45 -10.33
C ILE A 177 4.36 -6.10 -11.05
N ASP A 178 3.58 -6.05 -12.13
CA ASP A 178 3.20 -4.80 -12.76
C ASP A 178 2.09 -4.12 -11.94
N VAL A 179 2.39 -2.93 -11.41
CA VAL A 179 1.45 -2.21 -10.53
C VAL A 179 0.97 -0.94 -11.25
N PRO A 180 -0.35 -0.75 -11.36
CA PRO A 180 -0.89 0.46 -11.96
C PRO A 180 -0.44 1.71 -11.21
N SER A 181 -0.13 2.79 -11.94
CA SER A 181 0.39 4.03 -11.35
C SER A 181 -0.54 4.64 -10.29
N TRP A 182 -1.87 4.51 -10.44
CA TRP A 182 -2.80 4.98 -9.41
C TRP A 182 -2.57 4.29 -8.05
N CYS A 183 -2.19 3.02 -8.05
CA CYS A 183 -1.92 2.25 -6.85
C CYS A 183 -0.58 2.68 -6.24
N GLU A 184 0.43 2.92 -7.06
CA GLU A 184 1.72 3.46 -6.61
C GLU A 184 1.57 4.83 -5.94
N TYR A 185 0.83 5.75 -6.57
CA TYR A 185 0.54 7.06 -5.99
C TYR A 185 -0.27 6.95 -4.70
N LEU A 186 -1.17 5.97 -4.59
CA LEU A 186 -1.96 5.78 -3.37
C LEU A 186 -1.07 5.33 -2.21
N ILE A 187 -0.17 4.38 -2.46
CA ILE A 187 0.81 3.88 -1.50
C ILE A 187 1.76 5.00 -1.08
N ASP A 188 2.31 5.77 -2.03
CA ASP A 188 3.18 6.91 -1.73
C ASP A 188 2.46 7.98 -0.91
N GLY A 189 1.18 8.24 -1.21
CA GLY A 189 0.35 9.14 -0.44
C GLY A 189 0.23 8.72 1.03
N CYS A 190 0.02 7.44 1.30
CA CYS A 190 -0.07 6.89 2.66
C CYS A 190 1.29 6.85 3.38
N LEU A 191 2.38 6.54 2.67
CA LEU A 191 3.74 6.63 3.22
C LEU A 191 4.11 8.07 3.61
N ASP A 192 3.73 9.05 2.80
CA ASP A 192 3.95 10.46 3.12
C ASP A 192 3.15 10.92 4.34
N ILE A 193 1.96 10.38 4.58
CA ILE A 193 1.20 10.62 5.83
C ILE A 193 1.99 10.09 7.03
N TYR A 194 2.48 8.85 6.95
CA TYR A 194 3.29 8.23 8.00
C TYR A 194 4.52 9.08 8.34
N ARG A 195 5.20 9.61 7.32
CA ARG A 195 6.35 10.51 7.44
C ARG A 195 5.99 11.96 7.82
N LYS A 196 4.71 12.26 8.05
CA LYS A 196 4.18 13.61 8.35
C LYS A 196 4.49 14.64 7.27
N ASN A 197 4.60 14.20 6.02
CA ASN A 197 4.79 15.04 4.85
C ASN A 197 3.44 15.34 4.16
N ASN A 198 2.59 16.10 4.85
CA ASN A 198 1.20 16.37 4.44
C ASN A 198 1.09 16.92 3.01
N LYS A 199 2.06 17.75 2.60
CA LYS A 199 2.08 18.33 1.25
C LYS A 199 2.23 17.25 0.18
N MET A 200 3.21 16.36 0.31
CA MET A 200 3.44 15.30 -0.68
C MET A 200 2.34 14.24 -0.61
N ALA A 201 1.88 13.91 0.60
CA ALA A 201 0.70 13.05 0.79
C ALA A 201 -0.50 13.58 0.02
N PHE A 202 -0.80 14.87 0.14
CA PHE A 202 -1.91 15.51 -0.56
C PHE A 202 -1.78 15.35 -2.08
N PHE A 203 -0.61 15.62 -2.66
CA PHE A 203 -0.41 15.49 -4.10
C PHE A 203 -0.48 14.05 -4.59
N ASN A 204 0.14 13.11 -3.88
CA ASN A 204 0.16 11.71 -4.25
C ASN A 204 -1.23 11.08 -4.16
N LEU A 205 -2.01 11.38 -3.10
CA LEU A 205 -3.40 10.94 -3.01
C LEU A 205 -4.26 11.48 -4.18
N PHE A 206 -4.10 12.75 -4.55
CA PHE A 206 -4.82 13.30 -5.71
C PHE A 206 -4.35 12.67 -7.03
N ALA A 207 -3.05 12.49 -7.21
CA ALA A 207 -2.50 11.83 -8.39
C ALA A 207 -3.03 10.40 -8.54
N ALA A 208 -3.23 9.68 -7.43
CA ALA A 208 -3.85 8.35 -7.42
C ALA A 208 -5.26 8.38 -8.00
N LEU A 209 -6.14 9.22 -7.45
CA LEU A 209 -7.53 9.32 -7.90
C LEU A 209 -7.62 9.84 -9.34
N ASP A 210 -6.83 10.86 -9.68
CA ASP A 210 -6.79 11.46 -11.03
C ASP A 210 -6.37 10.40 -12.08
N ASN A 211 -5.33 9.62 -11.77
CA ASN A 211 -4.86 8.54 -12.63
C ASN A 211 -5.93 7.46 -12.79
N LEU A 212 -6.57 7.01 -11.70
CA LEU A 212 -7.63 6.01 -11.74
C LEU A 212 -8.82 6.48 -12.58
N ILE A 213 -9.28 7.73 -12.40
CA ILE A 213 -10.38 8.30 -13.19
C ILE A 213 -10.04 8.24 -14.69
N ASN A 214 -8.79 8.57 -15.06
CA ASN A 214 -8.36 8.50 -16.44
C ASN A 214 -8.34 7.06 -16.98
N VAL A 215 -7.82 6.10 -16.21
CA VAL A 215 -7.83 4.67 -16.59
C VAL A 215 -9.25 4.18 -16.84
N ILE A 216 -10.19 4.49 -15.95
CA ILE A 216 -11.59 4.08 -16.11
C ILE A 216 -12.24 4.78 -17.29
N HIS A 217 -12.01 6.08 -17.44
CA HIS A 217 -12.56 6.87 -18.54
C HIS A 217 -12.08 6.36 -19.91
N GLU A 218 -10.80 6.02 -20.04
CA GLU A 218 -10.24 5.38 -21.24
C GLU A 218 -10.77 3.96 -21.44
N GLY A 219 -10.90 3.18 -20.38
CA GLY A 219 -11.52 1.84 -20.43
C GLY A 219 -12.96 1.87 -20.94
N ILE A 220 -13.76 2.85 -20.51
CA ILE A 220 -15.14 3.04 -21.02
C ILE A 220 -15.13 3.40 -22.50
N PHE A 221 -14.23 4.31 -22.92
CA PHE A 221 -14.07 4.66 -24.34
C PHE A 221 -13.75 3.42 -25.19
N GLU A 222 -12.75 2.64 -24.79
CA GLU A 222 -12.34 1.42 -25.50
C GLU A 222 -13.45 0.38 -25.55
N TYR A 223 -14.19 0.19 -24.46
CA TYR A 223 -15.33 -0.71 -24.43
C TYR A 223 -16.35 -0.35 -25.51
N TYR A 224 -16.75 0.93 -25.61
CA TYR A 224 -17.74 1.34 -26.60
C TYR A 224 -17.20 1.31 -28.03
N LEU A 225 -15.91 1.58 -28.23
CA LEU A 225 -15.26 1.40 -29.52
C LEU A 225 -15.33 -0.07 -29.97
N ASN A 226 -15.02 -1.00 -29.05
CA ASN A 226 -15.13 -2.44 -29.29
C ASN A 226 -16.56 -2.89 -29.57
N MET A 227 -17.55 -2.30 -28.88
CA MET A 227 -18.97 -2.57 -29.15
C MET A 227 -19.40 -2.10 -30.54
N CYS A 228 -18.92 -0.95 -31.03
CA CYS A 228 -19.15 -0.50 -32.41
C CYS A 228 -18.57 -1.48 -33.44
N ILE A 229 -17.36 -2.01 -33.19
CA ILE A 229 -16.72 -2.98 -34.08
C ILE A 229 -17.52 -4.29 -34.13
N ARG A 230 -17.98 -4.78 -32.97
CA ARG A 230 -18.66 -6.08 -32.86
C ARG A 230 -20.13 -6.06 -33.26
N CYS A 231 -20.85 -5.00 -32.90
CA CYS A 231 -22.31 -4.92 -33.04
C CYS A 231 -22.78 -3.93 -34.11
N GLY A 232 -21.83 -3.35 -34.86
CA GLY A 232 -22.09 -2.28 -35.82
C GLY A 232 -22.24 -0.90 -35.15
N ILE A 233 -22.21 0.13 -35.99
CA ILE A 233 -22.24 1.53 -35.56
C ILE A 233 -23.66 1.91 -35.13
N GLN A 234 -23.89 1.95 -33.82
CA GLN A 234 -25.15 2.41 -33.22
C GLN A 234 -24.99 3.82 -32.65
N GLU A 235 -26.05 4.64 -32.72
CA GLU A 235 -25.98 6.04 -32.30
C GLU A 235 -25.67 6.18 -30.80
N VAL A 236 -26.22 5.29 -29.97
CA VAL A 236 -25.92 5.22 -28.53
C VAL A 236 -24.42 5.03 -28.28
N PHE A 237 -23.73 4.18 -29.05
CA PHE A 237 -22.29 3.97 -28.88
C PHE A 237 -21.48 5.17 -29.39
N LYS A 238 -21.89 5.81 -30.50
CA LYS A 238 -21.24 7.04 -30.98
C LYS A 238 -21.31 8.16 -29.95
N GLU A 239 -22.45 8.35 -29.31
CA GLU A 239 -22.60 9.37 -28.26
C GLU A 239 -21.65 9.10 -27.09
N LYS A 240 -21.55 7.84 -26.65
CA LYS A 240 -20.62 7.43 -25.59
C LYS A 240 -19.16 7.63 -26.01
N ILE A 241 -18.77 7.20 -27.20
CA ILE A 241 -17.44 7.42 -27.75
C ILE A 241 -17.10 8.90 -27.77
N ARG A 242 -17.99 9.78 -28.26
CA ARG A 242 -17.77 11.24 -28.24
C ARG A 242 -17.60 11.79 -26.82
N CYS A 243 -18.35 11.28 -25.85
CA CYS A 243 -18.27 11.71 -24.47
C CYS A 243 -16.90 11.36 -23.84
N PHE A 244 -16.43 10.13 -24.07
CA PHE A 244 -15.24 9.56 -23.45
C PHE A 244 -13.95 9.69 -24.31
N SER A 245 -14.03 10.17 -25.55
CA SER A 245 -12.85 10.39 -26.40
C SER A 245 -12.02 11.61 -25.98
N ASN A 246 -12.61 12.54 -25.23
CA ASN A 246 -11.94 13.78 -24.86
C ASN A 246 -10.96 13.57 -23.68
N LYS A 247 -9.69 13.33 -24.00
CA LYS A 247 -8.62 13.15 -23.02
C LYS A 247 -8.29 14.42 -22.23
N THR A 248 -8.52 15.62 -22.78
CA THR A 248 -8.22 16.90 -22.11
C THR A 248 -9.38 17.44 -21.28
N LYS A 249 -10.49 16.70 -21.20
CA LYS A 249 -11.66 17.05 -20.40
C LYS A 249 -11.26 17.29 -18.94
N ASN A 250 -11.85 18.32 -18.32
CA ASN A 250 -11.66 18.60 -16.91
C ASN A 250 -12.00 17.37 -16.05
N LEU A 251 -11.18 17.10 -15.04
CA LEU A 251 -11.28 15.89 -14.23
C LEU A 251 -12.63 15.75 -13.50
N ASN A 252 -13.21 16.85 -13.02
CA ASN A 252 -14.52 16.82 -12.35
C ASN A 252 -15.62 16.33 -13.28
N LEU A 253 -15.54 16.71 -14.55
CA LEU A 253 -16.46 16.23 -15.58
C LEU A 253 -16.17 14.76 -15.90
N LYS A 254 -14.91 14.35 -16.02
CA LYS A 254 -14.55 12.93 -16.23
C LYS A 254 -15.09 12.05 -15.11
N LEU A 255 -14.89 12.43 -13.84
CA LEU A 255 -15.41 11.69 -12.70
C LEU A 255 -16.95 11.59 -12.76
N THR A 256 -17.63 12.70 -13.08
CA THR A 256 -19.08 12.74 -13.23
C THR A 256 -19.57 11.77 -14.29
N ASP A 257 -18.91 11.74 -15.45
CA ASP A 257 -19.27 10.84 -16.55
C ASP A 257 -18.99 9.37 -16.21
N VAL A 258 -17.83 9.09 -15.60
CA VAL A 258 -17.46 7.76 -15.11
C VAL A 258 -18.50 7.26 -14.12
N MET A 259 -18.81 8.04 -13.08
CA MET A 259 -19.81 7.66 -12.07
C MET A 259 -21.17 7.41 -12.69
N LYS A 260 -21.62 8.27 -13.62
CA LYS A 260 -22.88 8.08 -14.34
C LYS A 260 -22.89 6.77 -15.15
N GLU A 261 -21.79 6.44 -15.81
CA GLU A 261 -21.68 5.19 -16.58
C GLU A 261 -21.67 3.95 -15.69
N LEU A 262 -20.97 4.03 -14.56
CA LEU A 262 -20.95 3.01 -13.52
C LEU A 262 -22.28 2.92 -12.73
N LYS A 263 -23.21 3.85 -12.98
CA LYS A 263 -24.51 4.00 -12.29
C LYS A 263 -24.36 4.30 -10.80
N LEU A 264 -23.35 5.10 -10.46
CA LEU A 264 -23.15 5.69 -9.15
C LEU A 264 -23.82 7.06 -9.14
N ASP A 265 -24.86 7.23 -8.32
CA ASP A 265 -25.51 8.54 -8.19
C ASP A 265 -24.61 9.47 -7.39
N ILE A 266 -24.07 10.49 -8.04
CA ILE A 266 -23.17 11.48 -7.45
C ILE A 266 -23.81 12.19 -6.25
N LYS A 267 -25.15 12.32 -6.23
CA LYS A 267 -25.87 12.96 -5.12
C LYS A 267 -25.81 12.15 -3.83
N ASP A 268 -25.53 10.86 -3.94
CA ASP A 268 -25.47 9.93 -2.83
C ASP A 268 -24.11 9.90 -2.13
N PHE A 269 -23.11 10.65 -2.61
CA PHE A 269 -21.76 10.67 -2.06
C PHE A 269 -21.52 11.97 -1.29
N GLU A 270 -21.47 11.88 0.03
CA GLU A 270 -21.09 13.04 0.86
C GLU A 270 -19.61 13.36 0.69
N THR A 271 -18.74 12.36 0.53
CA THR A 271 -17.30 12.58 0.27
C THR A 271 -17.01 13.32 -1.02
N LEU A 272 -17.90 13.26 -2.01
CA LEU A 272 -17.72 14.01 -3.25
C LEU A 272 -17.83 15.54 -3.02
N LYS A 273 -18.56 15.97 -1.99
CA LYS A 273 -18.56 17.39 -1.57
C LYS A 273 -17.21 17.79 -0.97
N SER A 274 -16.66 16.95 -0.09
CA SER A 274 -15.33 17.17 0.50
C SER A 274 -14.23 17.15 -0.57
N TRP A 275 -14.28 16.19 -1.48
CA TRP A 275 -13.34 16.10 -2.60
C TRP A 275 -13.34 17.34 -3.48
N LYS A 276 -14.52 17.90 -3.83
CA LYS A 276 -14.59 19.15 -4.60
C LYS A 276 -13.88 20.31 -3.90
N LYS A 277 -14.09 20.46 -2.59
CA LYS A 277 -13.39 21.45 -1.77
C LYS A 277 -11.87 21.25 -1.81
N TYR A 278 -11.40 20.02 -1.68
CA TYR A 278 -9.97 19.73 -1.74
C TYR A 278 -9.40 19.89 -3.16
N SER A 279 -10.16 19.59 -4.22
CA SER A 279 -9.75 19.81 -5.61
C SER A 279 -9.49 21.28 -5.90
N GLU A 280 -10.28 22.20 -5.32
CA GLU A 280 -10.02 23.64 -5.46
C GLU A 280 -8.68 24.05 -4.85
N VAL A 281 -8.26 23.39 -3.75
CA VAL A 281 -6.95 23.60 -3.14
C VAL A 281 -5.84 23.07 -4.05
N ARG A 282 -6.00 21.85 -4.59
CA ARG A 282 -5.07 21.27 -5.57
C ARG A 282 -4.88 22.21 -6.76
N ASP A 283 -5.97 22.68 -7.34
CA ASP A 283 -5.94 23.53 -8.54
C ASP A 283 -5.26 24.88 -8.25
N LYS A 284 -5.53 25.48 -7.09
CA LYS A 284 -4.82 26.70 -6.66
C LYS A 284 -3.31 26.48 -6.60
N ILE A 285 -2.86 25.36 -6.05
CA ILE A 285 -1.42 25.09 -5.93
C ILE A 285 -0.80 24.79 -7.29
N ALA A 286 -1.50 24.04 -8.15
CA ALA A 286 -1.06 23.77 -9.53
C ALA A 286 -0.88 25.06 -10.35
N HIS A 287 -1.63 26.11 -10.02
CA HIS A 287 -1.52 27.44 -10.63
C HIS A 287 -0.56 28.40 -9.90
N GLY A 288 0.37 27.88 -9.09
CA GLY A 288 1.40 28.66 -8.42
C GLY A 288 1.01 29.22 -7.04
N GLY A 289 -0.14 28.80 -6.50
CA GLY A 289 -0.54 29.10 -5.13
C GLY A 289 0.31 28.34 -4.10
N THR A 290 0.32 28.82 -2.86
CA THR A 290 0.99 28.15 -1.74
C THR A 290 0.10 27.08 -1.13
N TYR A 291 0.68 25.90 -0.82
CA TYR A 291 0.00 24.92 0.02
C TYR A 291 -0.10 25.46 1.45
N GLU A 292 -1.33 25.60 1.95
CA GLU A 292 -1.60 25.93 3.34
C GLU A 292 -2.11 24.67 4.04
N ASP A 293 -1.44 24.27 5.12
CA ASP A 293 -1.77 23.04 5.86
C ASP A 293 -2.99 23.26 6.78
N LYS A 294 -4.14 23.56 6.15
CA LYS A 294 -5.41 23.87 6.83
C LYS A 294 -6.37 22.69 6.88
N HIS A 295 -6.02 21.57 6.25
CA HIS A 295 -6.87 20.38 6.14
C HIS A 295 -6.23 19.21 6.89
N ASP A 296 -7.05 18.40 7.57
CA ASP A 296 -6.59 17.15 8.15
C ASP A 296 -6.26 16.20 6.99
N ILE A 297 -4.96 15.90 6.79
CA ILE A 297 -4.51 15.04 5.70
C ILE A 297 -5.17 13.65 5.76
N ASN A 298 -5.52 13.19 6.96
CA ASN A 298 -6.21 11.91 7.13
C ASN A 298 -7.65 11.96 6.62
N GLU A 299 -8.32 13.12 6.74
CA GLU A 299 -9.65 13.33 6.17
C GLU A 299 -9.60 13.36 4.64
N VAL A 300 -8.52 13.93 4.08
CA VAL A 300 -8.25 13.89 2.63
C VAL A 300 -8.00 12.45 2.17
N ALA A 301 -7.16 11.69 2.88
CA ALA A 301 -6.87 10.29 2.60
C ALA A 301 -8.14 9.44 2.62
N TYR A 302 -8.95 9.57 3.68
CA TYR A 302 -10.24 8.90 3.80
C TYR A 302 -11.16 9.19 2.62
N THR A 303 -11.30 10.47 2.26
CA THR A 303 -12.13 10.92 1.14
C THR A 303 -11.66 10.29 -0.18
N ILE A 304 -10.36 10.30 -0.43
CA ILE A 304 -9.78 9.81 -1.68
C ILE A 304 -9.84 8.28 -1.77
N ILE A 305 -9.44 7.56 -0.71
CA ILE A 305 -9.50 6.10 -0.63
C ILE A 305 -10.93 5.64 -0.84
N MET A 306 -11.90 6.26 -0.17
CA MET A 306 -13.30 5.90 -0.35
C MET A 306 -13.79 6.06 -1.78
N LEU A 307 -13.44 7.16 -2.45
CA LEU A 307 -13.80 7.37 -3.86
C LEU A 307 -13.13 6.32 -4.76
N ILE A 308 -11.84 6.03 -4.56
CA ILE A 308 -11.11 4.98 -5.28
C ILE A 308 -11.83 3.63 -5.15
N TYR A 309 -12.11 3.20 -3.92
CA TYR A 309 -12.78 1.92 -3.68
C TYR A 309 -14.20 1.88 -4.23
N SER A 310 -14.94 2.99 -4.18
CA SER A 310 -16.27 3.10 -4.78
C SER A 310 -16.24 2.92 -6.30
N LEU A 311 -15.23 3.49 -6.96
CA LEU A 311 -15.03 3.34 -8.40
C LEU A 311 -14.63 1.92 -8.78
N ILE A 312 -13.69 1.31 -8.04
CA ILE A 312 -13.22 -0.07 -8.29
C ILE A 312 -14.35 -1.09 -8.07
N LEU A 313 -15.05 -0.99 -6.94
CA LEU A 313 -16.17 -1.90 -6.62
C LEU A 313 -17.43 -1.61 -7.45
N GLN A 314 -17.50 -0.42 -8.05
CA GLN A 314 -18.67 0.11 -8.76
C GLN A 314 -19.91 0.12 -7.86
N LYS A 315 -19.71 0.55 -6.61
CA LYS A 315 -20.73 0.70 -5.57
C LYS A 315 -20.44 1.94 -4.73
N ASN A 316 -21.46 2.47 -4.06
CA ASN A 316 -21.24 3.53 -3.07
C ASN A 316 -20.86 2.89 -1.72
N VAL A 317 -19.56 2.87 -1.42
CA VAL A 317 -19.06 2.24 -0.18
C VAL A 317 -19.44 2.99 1.10
N GLU A 318 -19.85 4.27 1.01
CA GLU A 318 -20.43 5.00 2.16
C GLU A 318 -21.73 4.36 2.63
N LYS A 319 -22.55 3.92 1.67
CA LYS A 319 -23.88 3.36 1.93
C LYS A 319 -23.86 1.87 2.24
N THR A 320 -22.90 1.14 1.67
CA THR A 320 -22.71 -0.30 1.94
C THR A 320 -21.80 -0.56 3.13
N GLU A 321 -21.45 0.48 3.89
CA GLU A 321 -20.72 0.38 5.15
C GLU A 321 -19.47 -0.52 5.09
N TRP A 322 -18.72 -0.50 3.97
CA TRP A 322 -17.50 -1.29 3.80
C TRP A 322 -17.65 -2.83 3.91
N GLU A 323 -18.87 -3.37 3.94
CA GLU A 323 -19.16 -4.81 4.12
C GLU A 323 -18.51 -5.70 3.04
N ASP A 324 -18.33 -5.20 1.81
CA ASP A 324 -17.72 -5.96 0.72
C ASP A 324 -16.19 -6.18 0.89
N ILE A 325 -15.55 -5.35 1.73
CA ILE A 325 -14.10 -5.33 1.97
C ILE A 325 -13.78 -5.89 3.36
N LEU A 326 -14.58 -5.51 4.35
CA LEU A 326 -14.49 -5.99 5.73
C LEU A 326 -15.42 -7.20 5.88
N GLU A 327 -14.86 -8.40 5.95
CA GLU A 327 -15.64 -9.62 6.23
C GLU A 327 -16.00 -9.67 7.71
N PHE A 328 -17.19 -9.15 8.05
CA PHE A 328 -17.76 -9.13 9.41
C PHE A 328 -18.13 -10.50 9.97
#